data_AF-A0A497SNU0-F1
#
_entry.id   AF-A0A497SNU0-F1
#
_cell.length_a   1.000
_cell.length_b   1.000
_cell.length_c   1.000
_cell.angle_alpha   90.00
_cell.angle_beta   90.00
_cell.angle_gamma   90.00
#
_symmetry.space_group_name_H-M   'P 1'
#
loop_
_entity.id
_entity.type
_entity.pdbx_description
1 polymer ?
#
loop_
_entity_poly.entity_id
_entity_poly.type
_entity_poly.pdbx_seq_one_letter_code
_entity_poly.pdbx_strand_id
1 'polypeptide(L)'
;MQRLIIIAKGEVQRVGYRDAVQKIARKLGITGYVENLENGDVKIVAEGEENILREFIEKIKINKFPIFVEKIETKFSEPTKEFKYFKIKRGDWREELGERFDLAGTLLYRSVELGEKSVELGERSVKLGEKSVELGEKSVKLGERSGELGEKTLKLGEKSVELGEKNLKKLDEIHKDLSINLKAFHQDTTKRFDLIDAKYGKLSDKMDNINNTLKELTKAILKLAEKK
;
A
#
# COMPACT_ATOMS: atom_id res chain seq x y z
N MET A 1 -63.45 -25.74 -15.85
CA MET A 1 -62.31 -26.52 -16.40
C MET A 1 -62.01 -26.02 -17.80
N GLN A 2 -60.74 -25.87 -18.15
CA GLN A 2 -60.27 -25.45 -19.47
C GLN A 2 -59.09 -26.32 -19.89
N ARG A 3 -58.80 -26.33 -21.19
CA ARG A 3 -57.56 -26.87 -21.76
C ARG A 3 -56.65 -25.73 -22.15
N LEU A 4 -55.36 -25.90 -21.88
CA LEU A 4 -54.31 -24.95 -22.14
C LEU A 4 -53.21 -25.65 -22.94
N ILE A 5 -52.90 -25.11 -24.12
CA ILE A 5 -51.77 -25.53 -24.95
C ILE A 5 -50.67 -24.48 -24.77
N ILE A 6 -49.47 -24.94 -24.44
CA ILE A 6 -48.31 -24.10 -24.17
C ILE A 6 -47.17 -24.55 -25.07
N ILE A 7 -46.50 -23.60 -25.72
CA ILE A 7 -45.22 -23.80 -26.39
C ILE A 7 -44.16 -23.00 -25.61
N ALA A 8 -43.23 -23.71 -24.99
CA ALA A 8 -42.09 -23.12 -24.30
C ALA A 8 -40.87 -23.16 -25.23
N LYS A 9 -40.21 -22.01 -25.38
CA LYS A 9 -39.03 -21.80 -26.23
C LYS A 9 -37.83 -21.37 -25.39
N GLY A 10 -36.62 -21.71 -25.85
CA GLY A 10 -35.35 -21.41 -25.18
C GLY A 10 -34.52 -22.66 -24.91
N GLU A 11 -33.66 -22.63 -23.89
CA GLU A 11 -32.92 -23.80 -23.42
C GLU A 11 -33.81 -24.68 -22.54
N VAL A 12 -34.75 -25.36 -23.20
CA VAL A 12 -35.81 -26.16 -22.56
C VAL A 12 -35.73 -27.66 -22.86
N GLN A 13 -34.85 -28.07 -23.78
CA GLN A 13 -34.61 -29.48 -24.08
C GLN A 13 -33.30 -29.98 -23.49
N ARG A 14 -33.22 -31.29 -23.20
CA ARG A 14 -32.05 -31.96 -22.61
C ARG A 14 -31.58 -31.43 -21.24
N VAL A 15 -32.32 -30.50 -20.64
CA VAL A 15 -32.02 -29.83 -19.36
C VAL A 15 -32.95 -30.24 -18.19
N GLY A 16 -33.80 -31.25 -18.39
CA GLY A 16 -34.73 -31.73 -17.36
C GLY A 16 -36.03 -30.92 -17.22
N TYR A 17 -36.33 -30.02 -18.16
CA TYR A 17 -37.54 -29.20 -18.12
C TYR A 17 -38.84 -30.01 -18.10
N ARG A 18 -38.94 -31.09 -18.90
CA ARG A 18 -40.11 -31.99 -18.93
C ARG A 18 -40.42 -32.55 -17.54
N ASP A 19 -39.40 -32.97 -16.79
CA ASP A 19 -39.53 -33.49 -15.43
C ASP A 19 -39.98 -32.39 -14.45
N ALA A 20 -39.45 -31.17 -14.59
CA ALA A 20 -39.86 -30.02 -13.79
C ALA A 20 -41.35 -29.67 -14.02
N VAL A 21 -41.77 -29.58 -15.28
CA VAL A 21 -43.15 -29.31 -15.70
C VAL A 21 -44.10 -30.37 -15.13
N GLN A 22 -43.79 -31.66 -15.28
CA GLN A 22 -44.62 -32.73 -14.72
C GLN A 22 -44.74 -32.62 -13.19
N LYS A 23 -43.64 -32.32 -12.49
CA LYS A 23 -43.64 -32.16 -11.03
C LYS A 23 -44.53 -31.01 -10.59
N ILE A 24 -44.50 -29.88 -11.30
CA ILE A 24 -45.37 -28.72 -11.04
C ILE A 24 -46.83 -29.08 -11.33
N ALA A 25 -47.11 -29.69 -12.47
CA ALA A 25 -48.47 -30.07 -12.86
C ALA A 25 -49.12 -31.01 -11.83
N ARG A 26 -48.38 -32.03 -11.37
CA ARG A 26 -48.85 -32.96 -10.33
C ARG A 26 -49.15 -32.25 -9.01
N LYS A 27 -48.31 -31.30 -8.59
CA LYS A 27 -48.55 -30.52 -7.36
C LYS A 27 -49.80 -29.67 -7.42
N LEU A 28 -50.14 -29.18 -8.61
CA LEU A 28 -51.31 -28.34 -8.86
C LEU A 28 -52.57 -29.14 -9.22
N GLY A 29 -52.50 -30.48 -9.25
CA GLY A 29 -53.64 -31.33 -9.65
C GLY A 29 -54.02 -31.23 -11.12
N ILE A 30 -53.11 -30.76 -11.97
CA ILE A 30 -53.32 -30.59 -13.42
C ILE A 30 -53.10 -31.93 -14.13
N THR A 31 -53.95 -32.24 -15.10
CA THR A 31 -53.80 -33.41 -15.98
C THR A 31 -53.36 -32.99 -17.38
N GLY A 32 -52.80 -33.92 -18.17
CA GLY A 32 -52.29 -33.58 -19.49
C GLY A 32 -50.98 -34.27 -19.85
N TYR A 33 -50.15 -33.62 -20.67
CA TYR A 33 -48.84 -34.15 -21.01
C TYR A 33 -47.84 -33.05 -21.41
N VAL A 34 -46.56 -33.41 -21.40
CA VAL A 34 -45.46 -32.61 -21.98
C VAL A 34 -44.65 -33.44 -22.98
N GLU A 35 -44.30 -32.86 -24.12
CA GLU A 35 -43.53 -33.49 -25.20
C GLU A 35 -42.47 -32.52 -25.76
N ASN A 36 -41.32 -33.05 -26.13
CA ASN A 36 -40.33 -32.29 -26.91
C ASN A 36 -40.79 -32.26 -28.38
N LEU A 37 -40.62 -31.13 -29.03
CA LEU A 37 -40.83 -30.97 -30.47
C LEU A 37 -39.48 -31.05 -31.20
N GLU A 38 -39.49 -31.51 -32.45
CA GLU A 38 -38.28 -31.64 -33.28
C GLU A 38 -37.57 -30.30 -33.53
N ASN A 39 -38.31 -29.18 -33.48
CA ASN A 39 -37.76 -27.84 -33.67
C ASN A 39 -37.01 -27.28 -32.44
N GLY A 40 -36.86 -28.05 -31.36
CA GLY A 40 -36.20 -27.61 -30.13
C GLY A 40 -37.14 -27.02 -29.07
N ASP A 41 -38.42 -26.82 -29.38
CA ASP A 41 -39.40 -26.31 -28.41
C ASP A 41 -40.00 -27.43 -27.54
N VAL A 42 -40.67 -27.06 -26.46
CA VAL A 42 -41.42 -27.99 -25.62
C VAL A 42 -42.90 -27.66 -25.65
N LYS A 43 -43.72 -28.64 -26.04
CA LYS A 43 -45.17 -28.52 -26.05
C LYS A 43 -45.75 -29.14 -24.79
N ILE A 44 -46.63 -28.38 -24.14
CA ILE A 44 -47.36 -28.79 -22.95
C ILE A 44 -48.85 -28.68 -23.25
N VAL A 45 -49.60 -29.73 -22.94
CA VAL A 45 -51.06 -29.70 -22.94
C VAL A 45 -51.49 -29.95 -21.50
N ALA A 46 -52.24 -29.02 -20.94
CA ALA A 46 -52.68 -29.03 -19.54
C ALA A 46 -54.19 -28.83 -19.47
N GLU A 47 -54.86 -29.58 -18.59
CA GLU A 47 -56.28 -29.40 -18.28
C GLU A 47 -56.46 -29.20 -16.78
N GLY A 48 -57.31 -28.24 -16.40
CA GLY A 48 -57.53 -27.87 -15.01
C GLY A 48 -58.50 -26.71 -14.84
N GLU A 49 -58.60 -26.19 -13.63
CA GLU A 49 -59.30 -24.92 -13.37
C GLU A 49 -58.48 -23.74 -13.89
N GLU A 50 -59.17 -22.71 -14.39
CA GLU A 50 -58.50 -21.57 -15.03
C GLU A 50 -57.48 -20.88 -14.11
N ASN A 51 -57.83 -20.67 -12.84
CA ASN A 51 -56.94 -20.08 -11.85
C ASN A 51 -55.67 -20.90 -11.64
N ILE A 52 -55.82 -22.23 -11.57
CA ILE A 52 -54.71 -23.18 -11.41
C ILE A 52 -53.83 -23.20 -12.67
N LEU A 53 -54.43 -23.13 -13.86
CA LEU A 53 -53.69 -23.08 -15.13
C LEU A 53 -52.89 -21.78 -15.28
N ARG A 54 -53.42 -20.64 -14.79
CA ARG A 54 -52.68 -19.37 -14.75
C ARG A 54 -51.48 -19.45 -13.80
N GLU A 55 -51.66 -20.04 -12.62
CA GLU A 55 -50.55 -20.30 -11.69
C GLU A 55 -49.49 -21.23 -12.32
N PHE A 56 -49.93 -22.25 -13.06
CA PHE A 56 -49.06 -23.17 -13.75
C PHE A 56 -48.15 -22.48 -14.77
N ILE A 57 -48.71 -21.57 -15.58
CA ILE A 57 -47.94 -20.78 -16.58
C ILE A 57 -46.79 -20.03 -15.90
N GLU A 58 -47.03 -19.38 -14.76
CA GLU A 58 -45.99 -18.65 -14.06
C GLU A 58 -44.92 -19.58 -13.48
N LYS A 59 -45.30 -20.74 -12.92
CA LYS A 59 -44.34 -21.69 -12.35
C LYS A 59 -43.45 -22.36 -13.37
N ILE A 60 -43.89 -22.51 -14.62
CA ILE A 60 -43.09 -23.13 -15.67
C ILE A 60 -42.15 -22.14 -16.36
N LYS A 61 -42.22 -20.82 -16.10
CA LYS A 61 -41.23 -19.82 -16.54
C LYS A 61 -39.92 -19.94 -15.74
N ILE A 62 -39.22 -21.06 -15.90
CA ILE A 62 -38.00 -21.35 -15.16
C ILE A 62 -36.83 -20.61 -15.81
N ASN A 63 -36.18 -19.76 -15.03
CA ASN A 63 -34.96 -19.04 -15.42
C ASN A 63 -33.84 -19.34 -14.42
N LYS A 64 -33.36 -20.58 -14.43
CA LYS A 64 -32.32 -21.07 -13.52
C LYS A 64 -31.56 -22.21 -14.19
N PHE A 65 -30.24 -22.07 -14.26
CA PHE A 65 -29.35 -23.12 -14.78
C PHE A 65 -29.70 -24.51 -14.20
N PRO A 66 -29.88 -25.54 -15.05
CA PRO A 66 -29.64 -25.57 -16.51
C PRO A 66 -30.85 -25.20 -17.39
N ILE A 67 -31.96 -24.71 -16.85
CA ILE A 67 -33.20 -24.44 -17.60
C ILE A 67 -33.38 -22.93 -17.82
N PHE A 68 -33.51 -22.52 -19.08
CA PHE A 68 -33.78 -21.12 -19.43
C PHE A 68 -34.96 -21.04 -20.40
N VAL A 69 -36.13 -20.70 -19.88
CA VAL A 69 -37.33 -20.43 -20.70
C VAL A 69 -37.31 -18.99 -21.17
N GLU A 70 -37.11 -18.76 -22.46
CA GLU A 70 -37.07 -17.42 -23.06
C GLU A 70 -38.45 -16.88 -23.35
N LYS A 71 -39.33 -17.74 -23.87
CA LYS A 71 -40.67 -17.36 -24.30
C LYS A 71 -41.66 -18.48 -24.06
N ILE A 72 -42.87 -18.10 -23.67
CA ILE A 72 -44.01 -18.99 -23.57
C ILE A 72 -45.15 -18.45 -24.43
N GLU A 73 -45.67 -19.30 -25.31
CA GLU A 73 -46.87 -19.04 -26.10
C GLU A 73 -48.01 -19.90 -25.58
N THR A 74 -49.16 -19.30 -25.29
CA THR A 74 -50.30 -19.99 -24.64
C THR A 74 -51.57 -19.85 -25.48
N LYS A 75 -52.36 -20.93 -25.57
CA LYS A 75 -53.68 -20.93 -26.20
C LYS A 75 -54.67 -21.73 -25.33
N PHE A 76 -55.75 -21.08 -24.91
CA PHE A 76 -56.85 -21.75 -24.22
C PHE A 76 -57.83 -22.37 -25.23
N SER A 77 -58.44 -23.49 -24.84
CA SER A 77 -59.47 -24.19 -25.61
C SER A 77 -60.44 -24.93 -24.69
N GLU A 78 -61.49 -25.51 -25.26
CA GLU A 78 -62.40 -26.39 -24.53
C GLU A 78 -61.68 -27.64 -24.01
N PRO A 79 -62.02 -28.12 -22.79
CA PRO A 79 -61.43 -29.32 -22.22
C PRO A 79 -61.93 -30.59 -22.92
N THR A 80 -61.02 -31.51 -23.24
CA THR A 80 -61.37 -32.83 -23.78
C THR A 80 -61.63 -33.86 -22.67
N LYS A 81 -61.12 -33.63 -21.45
CA LYS A 81 -61.23 -34.54 -20.29
C LYS A 81 -60.66 -35.93 -20.55
N GLU A 82 -59.72 -36.05 -21.48
CA GLU A 82 -59.13 -37.33 -21.88
C GLU A 82 -58.00 -37.78 -20.94
N PHE A 83 -57.48 -36.88 -20.09
CA PHE A 83 -56.31 -37.13 -19.27
C PHE A 83 -56.68 -37.43 -17.81
N LYS A 84 -56.34 -38.63 -17.33
CA LYS A 84 -56.42 -38.99 -15.90
C LYS A 84 -55.23 -38.50 -15.07
N TYR A 85 -54.07 -38.33 -15.70
CA TYR A 85 -52.81 -37.97 -15.04
C TYR A 85 -51.95 -37.11 -15.97
N PHE A 86 -50.97 -36.41 -15.42
CA PHE A 86 -49.97 -35.69 -16.21
C PHE A 86 -48.79 -36.59 -16.60
N LYS A 87 -48.57 -36.79 -17.91
CA LYS A 87 -47.53 -37.70 -18.44
C LYS A 87 -46.41 -36.95 -19.18
N ILE A 88 -45.21 -37.52 -19.18
CA ILE A 88 -44.14 -37.11 -20.09
C ILE A 88 -44.22 -38.01 -21.32
N LYS A 89 -44.36 -37.43 -22.50
CA LYS A 89 -44.18 -38.17 -23.76
C LYS A 89 -42.71 -38.15 -24.12
N ARG A 90 -42.15 -39.35 -24.29
CA ARG A 90 -40.77 -39.58 -24.72
C ARG A 90 -40.80 -40.09 -26.16
N GLY A 91 -39.80 -39.68 -26.93
CA GLY A 91 -39.56 -40.22 -28.28
C GLY A 91 -38.87 -41.57 -28.21
N ASP A 92 -38.04 -41.89 -29.22
CA ASP A 92 -37.15 -43.03 -29.15
C ASP A 92 -36.13 -42.82 -28.02
N TRP A 93 -36.08 -43.78 -27.10
CA TRP A 93 -35.14 -43.75 -25.98
C TRP A 93 -33.68 -43.81 -26.44
N ARG A 94 -33.39 -44.43 -27.60
CA ARG A 94 -32.02 -44.52 -28.15
C ARG A 94 -31.50 -43.16 -28.57
N GLU A 95 -32.32 -42.39 -29.28
CA GLU A 95 -32.01 -41.02 -29.69
C GLU A 95 -31.89 -40.11 -28.46
N GLU A 96 -32.88 -40.12 -27.56
CA GLU A 96 -32.83 -39.31 -26.33
C GLU A 96 -31.59 -39.63 -25.46
N LEU A 97 -31.13 -40.87 -25.46
CA LEU A 97 -29.95 -41.30 -24.72
C LEU A 97 -28.65 -40.86 -25.40
N GLY A 98 -28.54 -41.04 -26.73
CA GLY A 98 -27.38 -40.60 -27.51
C GLY A 98 -27.14 -39.09 -27.34
N GLU A 99 -28.19 -38.30 -27.50
CA GLU A 99 -28.14 -36.85 -27.32
C GLU A 99 -27.67 -36.41 -25.91
N ARG A 100 -28.04 -37.17 -24.87
CA ARG A 100 -27.60 -36.91 -23.49
C ARG A 100 -26.14 -37.28 -23.29
N PHE A 101 -25.66 -38.34 -23.94
CA PHE A 101 -24.25 -38.71 -23.90
C PHE A 101 -23.37 -37.70 -24.64
N ASP A 102 -23.82 -37.16 -25.77
CA ASP A 102 -23.10 -36.09 -26.48
C ASP A 102 -22.95 -34.83 -25.61
N LEU A 103 -24.03 -34.44 -24.94
CA LEU A 103 -24.01 -33.33 -23.96
C LEU A 103 -23.07 -33.64 -22.80
N ALA A 104 -23.11 -34.85 -22.24
CA ALA A 104 -22.22 -35.26 -21.16
C ALA A 104 -20.75 -35.22 -21.60
N GLY A 105 -20.43 -35.71 -22.80
CA GLY A 105 -19.10 -35.63 -23.39
C GLY A 105 -18.62 -34.19 -23.54
N THR A 106 -19.48 -33.31 -24.05
CA THR A 106 -19.19 -31.87 -24.18
C THR A 106 -18.90 -31.22 -22.82
N LEU A 107 -19.71 -31.53 -21.81
CA LEU A 107 -19.51 -31.00 -20.45
C LEU A 107 -18.23 -31.53 -19.81
N LEU A 108 -17.91 -32.81 -20.00
CA LEU A 108 -16.66 -33.41 -19.52
C LEU A 108 -15.44 -32.77 -20.17
N TYR A 109 -15.47 -32.59 -21.49
CA TYR A 109 -14.40 -31.89 -22.22
C TYR A 109 -14.18 -30.47 -21.67
N ARG A 110 -15.27 -29.71 -21.49
CA ARG A 110 -15.21 -28.37 -20.90
C ARG A 110 -14.66 -28.38 -19.48
N SER A 111 -14.97 -29.41 -18.69
CA SER A 111 -14.41 -29.57 -17.34
C SER A 111 -12.90 -29.79 -17.38
N VAL A 112 -12.40 -30.58 -18.33
CA VAL A 112 -10.95 -30.80 -18.52
C VAL A 112 -10.28 -29.51 -18.95
N GLU A 113 -10.83 -28.80 -19.93
CA GLU A 113 -10.31 -27.52 -20.42
C GLU A 113 -10.23 -26.45 -19.29
N LEU A 114 -11.26 -26.39 -18.44
CA LEU A 114 -11.25 -25.51 -17.27
C LEU A 114 -10.21 -25.93 -16.22
N GLY A 115 -9.99 -27.24 -16.08
CA GLY A 115 -8.91 -27.79 -15.25
C GLY A 115 -7.54 -27.35 -15.73
N GLU A 116 -7.27 -27.45 -17.04
CA GLU A 116 -6.01 -27.00 -17.64
C GLU A 116 -5.76 -25.50 -17.43
N LYS A 117 -6.77 -24.66 -17.65
CA LYS A 117 -6.68 -23.21 -17.38
C LYS A 117 -6.38 -22.91 -15.91
N SER A 118 -6.94 -23.71 -14.99
CA SER A 118 -6.69 -23.56 -13.56
C SER A 118 -5.24 -23.91 -13.20
N VAL A 119 -4.68 -24.94 -13.83
CA VAL A 119 -3.26 -25.30 -13.68
C VAL A 119 -2.36 -24.18 -14.19
N GLU A 120 -2.64 -23.63 -15.38
CA GLU A 120 -1.86 -22.53 -15.96
C GLU A 120 -1.84 -21.29 -15.04
N LEU A 121 -2.99 -20.93 -14.46
CA LEU A 121 -3.08 -19.84 -13.48
C LEU A 121 -2.28 -20.14 -12.21
N GLY A 122 -2.28 -21.40 -11.76
CA GLY A 122 -1.44 -21.88 -10.67
C GLY A 122 0.05 -21.65 -10.94
N GLU A 123 0.54 -22.05 -12.11
CA GLU A 123 1.94 -21.86 -12.50
C GLU A 123 2.34 -20.38 -12.57
N ARG A 124 1.48 -19.52 -13.12
CA ARG A 124 1.71 -18.07 -13.14
C ARG A 124 1.82 -17.49 -11.73
N SER A 125 1.00 -17.98 -10.80
CA SER A 125 1.03 -17.56 -9.41
C SER A 125 2.33 -17.96 -8.71
N VAL A 126 2.84 -19.17 -8.98
CA VAL A 126 4.14 -19.63 -8.46
C VAL A 126 5.28 -18.75 -8.97
N LYS A 127 5.32 -18.46 -10.28
CA LYS A 127 6.34 -17.57 -10.88
C LYS A 127 6.34 -16.17 -10.29
N LEU A 128 5.17 -15.63 -9.94
CA LEU A 128 5.06 -14.34 -9.25
C LEU A 128 5.55 -14.42 -7.80
N GLY A 129 5.28 -15.54 -7.11
CA GLY A 129 5.82 -15.82 -5.79
C GLY A 129 7.35 -15.83 -5.78
N GLU A 130 7.98 -16.53 -6.72
CA GLU A 130 9.45 -16.59 -6.87
C GLU A 130 10.07 -15.20 -7.07
N LYS A 131 9.51 -14.38 -7.98
CA LYS A 131 9.96 -12.99 -8.18
C LYS A 131 9.83 -12.14 -6.92
N SER A 132 8.80 -12.36 -6.13
CA SER A 132 8.58 -11.63 -4.88
C SER A 132 9.64 -11.99 -3.84
N VAL A 133 10.03 -13.27 -3.76
CA VAL A 133 11.14 -13.72 -2.89
C VAL A 133 12.46 -13.10 -3.33
N GLU A 134 12.77 -13.09 -4.62
CA GLU A 134 14.00 -12.49 -5.16
C GLU A 134 14.11 -10.99 -4.82
N LEU A 135 13.00 -10.25 -4.94
CA LEU A 135 12.95 -8.84 -4.55
C LEU A 135 13.10 -8.64 -3.03
N GLY A 136 12.53 -9.55 -2.24
CA GLY A 136 12.72 -9.58 -0.79
C GLY A 136 14.21 -9.73 -0.42
N GLU A 137 14.92 -10.68 -1.02
CA GLU A 137 16.36 -10.87 -0.79
C GLU A 137 17.20 -9.66 -1.17
N LYS A 138 16.89 -9.01 -2.31
CA LYS A 138 17.59 -7.77 -2.72
C LYS A 138 17.37 -6.64 -1.71
N SER A 139 16.17 -6.54 -1.16
CA SER A 139 15.82 -5.53 -0.15
C SER A 139 16.59 -5.75 1.16
N VAL A 140 16.73 -7.00 1.61
CA VAL A 140 17.53 -7.36 2.78
C VAL A 140 19.00 -6.96 2.57
N LYS A 141 19.61 -7.32 1.43
CA LYS A 141 21.00 -6.96 1.09
C LYS A 141 21.23 -5.45 1.07
N LEU A 142 20.25 -4.68 0.61
CA LEU A 142 20.32 -3.21 0.65
C LEU A 142 20.25 -2.69 2.09
N GLY A 143 19.41 -3.27 2.93
CA GLY A 143 19.33 -2.96 4.36
C GLY A 143 20.67 -3.18 5.08
N GLU A 144 21.31 -4.33 4.86
CA GLU A 144 22.63 -4.65 5.43
C GLU A 144 23.69 -3.62 5.03
N ARG A 145 23.80 -3.30 3.72
CA ARG A 145 24.73 -2.27 3.23
C ARG A 145 24.45 -0.90 3.83
N SER A 146 23.20 -0.54 4.03
CA SER A 146 22.84 0.72 4.68
C SER A 146 23.28 0.74 6.15
N GLY A 147 23.17 -0.39 6.85
CA GLY A 147 23.67 -0.55 8.21
C GLY A 147 25.19 -0.36 8.30
N GLU A 148 25.95 -1.02 7.42
CA GLU A 148 27.40 -0.89 7.35
C GLU A 148 27.86 0.56 7.11
N LEU A 149 27.16 1.28 6.23
CA LEU A 149 27.43 2.70 5.99
C LEU A 149 27.11 3.56 7.21
N GLY A 150 26.05 3.24 7.94
CA GLY A 150 25.71 3.85 9.22
C GLY A 150 26.85 3.70 10.23
N GLU A 151 27.38 2.49 10.41
CA GLU A 151 28.51 2.24 11.32
C GLU A 151 29.78 3.01 10.92
N LYS A 152 30.11 3.05 9.61
CA LYS A 152 31.25 3.83 9.12
C LYS A 152 31.08 5.32 9.40
N THR A 153 29.86 5.83 9.26
CA THR A 153 29.54 7.24 9.54
C THR A 153 29.70 7.56 11.03
N LEU A 154 29.25 6.67 11.92
CA LEU A 154 29.44 6.82 13.36
C LEU A 154 30.93 6.83 13.74
N LYS A 155 31.72 5.89 13.21
CA LYS A 155 33.18 5.84 13.45
C LYS A 155 33.90 7.10 12.98
N LEU A 156 33.47 7.70 11.86
CA LEU A 156 34.02 8.98 11.39
C LEU A 156 33.61 10.12 12.32
N GLY A 157 32.35 10.16 12.77
CA GLY A 157 31.86 11.12 13.75
C GLY A 157 32.66 11.09 15.06
N GLU A 158 32.89 9.89 15.61
CA GLU A 158 33.72 9.70 16.82
C GLU A 158 35.13 10.25 16.65
N LYS A 159 35.79 9.95 15.52
CA LYS A 159 37.13 10.50 15.21
C LYS A 159 37.13 12.02 15.11
N SER A 160 36.10 12.61 14.51
CA SER A 160 35.96 14.07 14.43
C SER A 160 35.80 14.70 15.81
N VAL A 161 35.01 14.09 16.71
CA VAL A 161 34.86 14.54 18.09
C VAL A 161 36.19 14.46 18.84
N GLU A 162 36.89 13.32 18.75
CA GLU A 162 38.19 13.13 19.42
C GLU A 162 39.23 14.16 18.96
N LEU A 163 39.28 14.46 17.66
CA LEU A 163 40.16 15.50 17.12
C LEU A 163 39.78 16.89 17.64
N GLY A 164 38.47 17.18 17.73
CA GLY A 164 37.94 18.41 18.32
C GLY A 164 38.40 18.58 19.77
N GLU A 165 38.27 17.55 20.60
CA GLU A 165 38.71 17.57 21.99
C GLU A 165 40.22 17.79 22.14
N LYS A 166 41.04 17.15 21.28
CA LYS A 166 42.50 17.36 21.27
C LYS A 166 42.85 18.80 20.92
N ASN A 167 42.15 19.40 19.97
CA ASN A 167 42.37 20.79 19.58
C ASN A 167 41.96 21.78 20.69
N LEU A 168 40.85 21.52 21.38
CA LEU A 168 40.42 22.29 22.55
C LEU A 168 41.47 22.28 23.67
N LYS A 169 42.01 21.10 24.01
CA LYS A 169 43.07 20.97 25.03
C LYS A 169 44.32 21.79 24.68
N LYS A 170 44.77 21.71 23.42
CA LYS A 170 45.92 22.51 22.94
C LYS A 170 45.62 24.02 23.01
N LEU A 171 44.40 24.42 22.69
CA LEU A 171 43.99 25.83 22.76
C LEU A 171 44.00 26.33 24.20
N ASP A 172 43.52 25.52 25.16
CA ASP A 172 43.55 25.84 26.58
C ASP A 172 44.98 26.00 27.12
N GLU A 173 45.90 25.13 26.70
CA GLU A 173 47.34 25.22 27.02
C GLU A 173 47.93 26.53 26.50
N ILE A 174 47.72 26.84 25.22
CA ILE A 174 48.18 28.09 24.59
C ILE A 174 47.60 29.30 25.33
N HIS A 175 46.32 29.28 25.67
CA HIS A 175 45.65 30.38 26.35
C HIS A 175 46.22 30.61 27.76
N LYS A 176 46.54 29.54 28.48
CA LYS A 176 47.20 29.61 29.79
C LYS A 176 48.60 30.22 29.70
N ASP A 177 49.41 29.76 28.75
CA ASP A 177 50.77 30.27 28.53
C ASP A 177 50.77 31.75 28.14
N LEU A 178 49.87 32.15 27.23
CA LEU A 178 49.68 33.56 26.86
C LEU A 178 49.28 34.41 28.08
N SER A 179 48.39 33.91 28.93
CA SER A 179 47.96 34.62 30.15
C SER A 179 49.13 34.83 31.13
N ILE A 180 49.98 33.82 31.31
CA ILE A 180 51.17 33.90 32.16
C ILE A 180 52.17 34.91 31.58
N ASN A 181 52.48 34.79 30.29
CA ASN A 181 53.42 35.67 29.60
C ASN A 181 52.95 37.13 29.61
N LEU A 182 51.65 37.37 29.41
CA LEU A 182 51.08 38.71 29.45
C LEU A 182 51.19 39.34 30.86
N LYS A 183 50.93 38.55 31.92
CA LYS A 183 51.13 39.01 33.30
C LYS A 183 52.60 39.34 33.59
N ALA A 184 53.52 38.49 33.15
CA ALA A 184 54.96 38.72 33.31
C ALA A 184 55.42 39.98 32.55
N PHE A 185 54.95 40.17 31.32
CA PHE A 185 55.22 41.36 30.52
C PHE A 185 54.69 42.64 31.19
N HIS A 186 53.45 42.61 31.70
CA HIS A 186 52.89 43.73 32.45
C HIS A 186 53.73 44.05 33.69
N GLN A 187 54.13 43.04 34.47
CA GLN A 187 54.98 43.26 35.64
C GLN A 187 56.34 43.86 35.29
N ASP A 188 57.00 43.37 34.23
CA ASP A 188 58.28 43.95 33.77
C ASP A 188 58.08 45.39 33.29
N THR A 189 57.01 45.65 32.56
CA THR A 189 56.66 46.99 32.07
C THR A 189 56.41 47.96 33.23
N THR A 190 55.65 47.55 34.24
CA THR A 190 55.42 48.36 35.45
C THR A 190 56.74 48.67 36.17
N LYS A 191 57.60 47.67 36.40
CA LYS A 191 58.91 47.88 37.03
C LYS A 191 59.79 48.85 36.26
N ARG A 192 59.75 48.82 34.92
CA ARG A 192 60.49 49.77 34.07
C ARG A 192 59.95 51.19 34.23
N PHE A 193 58.63 51.36 34.27
CA PHE A 193 58.02 52.67 34.53
C PHE A 193 58.40 53.19 35.92
N ASP A 194 58.34 52.36 36.97
CA ASP A 194 58.76 52.74 38.32
C ASP A 194 60.23 53.21 38.35
N LEU A 195 61.11 52.52 37.62
CA LEU A 195 62.53 52.88 37.53
C LEU A 195 62.73 54.21 36.77
N ILE A 196 61.94 54.44 35.73
CA ILE A 196 61.94 55.68 34.96
C ILE A 196 61.48 56.83 35.85
N ASP A 197 60.36 56.68 36.56
CA ASP A 197 59.83 57.68 37.49
C ASP A 197 60.85 58.01 38.58
N ALA A 198 61.52 57.00 39.15
CA ALA A 198 62.58 57.21 40.13
C ALA A 198 63.80 57.98 39.56
N LYS A 199 64.18 57.72 38.31
CA LYS A 199 65.27 58.45 37.63
C LYS A 199 64.89 59.90 37.36
N TYR A 200 63.68 60.14 36.85
CA TYR A 200 63.17 61.49 36.60
C TYR A 200 63.00 62.28 37.91
N GLY A 201 62.56 61.64 38.99
CA GLY A 201 62.53 62.24 40.33
C GLY A 201 63.90 62.72 40.79
N LYS A 202 64.92 61.85 40.75
CA LYS A 202 66.31 62.23 41.09
C LYS A 202 66.87 63.35 40.19
N LEU A 203 66.47 63.38 38.92
CA LEU A 203 66.87 64.44 38.01
C LEU A 203 66.20 65.76 38.37
N SER A 204 64.91 65.73 38.70
CA SER A 204 64.16 66.89 39.20
C SER A 204 64.82 67.47 40.44
N ASP A 205 65.15 66.63 41.44
CA ASP A 205 65.82 67.07 42.68
C ASP A 205 67.17 67.74 42.40
N LYS A 206 67.95 67.21 41.44
CA LYS A 206 69.21 67.82 41.02
C LYS A 206 68.98 69.16 40.31
N MET A 207 67.97 69.25 39.46
CA MET A 207 67.60 70.48 38.75
C MET A 207 67.19 71.58 39.74
N ASP A 208 66.40 71.22 40.76
CA ASP A 208 66.00 72.13 41.84
C ASP A 208 67.20 72.63 42.65
N ASN A 209 68.15 71.74 42.96
CA ASN A 209 69.40 72.12 43.63
C ASN A 209 70.27 73.07 42.76
N ILE A 210 70.38 72.81 41.45
CA ILE A 210 71.07 73.71 40.52
C ILE A 210 70.37 75.08 40.48
N ASN A 211 69.05 75.10 40.37
CA ASN A 211 68.27 76.34 40.38
C ASN A 211 68.49 77.13 41.68
N ASN A 212 68.53 76.45 42.83
CA ASN A 212 68.79 77.09 44.12
C ASN A 212 70.22 77.64 44.23
N THR A 213 71.23 76.88 43.79
CA THR A 213 72.63 77.34 43.78
C THR A 213 72.84 78.52 42.83
N LEU A 214 72.21 78.52 41.65
CA LEU A 214 72.21 79.67 40.73
C LEU A 214 71.55 80.91 41.34
N LYS A 215 70.44 80.75 42.09
CA LYS A 215 69.82 81.85 42.84
C LYS A 215 70.79 82.43 43.88
N GLU A 216 71.47 81.59 44.65
CA GLU A 216 72.46 82.05 45.64
C GLU A 216 73.67 82.73 45.01
N LEU A 217 74.20 82.21 43.90
CA LEU A 217 75.26 82.86 43.12
C LEU A 217 74.83 84.23 42.60
N THR A 218 73.59 84.33 42.08
CA THR A 218 73.04 85.59 41.58
C THR A 218 72.95 86.63 42.71
N LYS A 219 72.49 86.23 43.90
CA LYS A 219 72.50 87.09 45.11
C LYS A 219 73.93 87.51 45.49
N ALA A 220 74.91 86.61 45.41
CA ALA A 220 76.30 86.91 45.75
C ALA A 220 76.94 87.91 44.76
N ILE A 221 76.68 87.76 43.45
CA ILE A 221 77.16 88.69 42.42
C ILE A 221 76.52 90.07 42.61
N LEU A 222 75.22 90.14 42.90
CA LEU A 222 74.54 91.41 43.20
C LEU A 222 75.19 92.12 44.40
N LYS A 223 75.49 91.40 45.48
CA LYS A 223 76.21 91.95 46.65
C LYS A 223 77.62 92.45 46.33
N LEU A 224 78.32 91.83 45.37
CA LEU A 224 79.64 92.28 44.92
C LEU A 224 79.55 93.52 44.02
N ALA A 225 78.48 93.62 43.22
CA ALA A 225 78.21 94.79 42.38
C ALA A 225 77.85 96.04 43.21
N GLU A 226 77.18 95.87 44.36
CA GLU A 226 76.84 96.95 45.31
C GLU A 226 78.05 97.47 46.13
N LYS A 227 79.21 96.79 46.07
CA LYS A 227 80.45 97.18 46.78
C LYS A 227 81.44 97.99 45.93
N LYS A 228 81.06 98.41 44.73
CA LYS A 228 81.77 99.40 43.89
C LYS A 228 81.12 100.77 44.04
#